data_AF-A0A7R8VDU1-F1
#
_entry.id   AF-A0A7R8VDU1-F1
#
_cell.length_a   1.000
_cell.length_b   1.000
_cell.length_c   1.000
_cell.angle_alpha   90.00
_cell.angle_beta   90.00
_cell.angle_gamma   90.00
#
_symmetry.space_group_name_H-M   'P 1'
#
loop_
_entity.id
_entity.type
_entity.pdbx_description
1 polymer ?
#
loop_
_entity_poly.entity_id
_entity_poly.type
_entity_poly.pdbx_seq_one_letter_code
_entity_poly.pdbx_strand_id
1 'polypeptide(L)'
;DQPDPLAMEFLLRLFGAVQLLLHWIITPLISLWVRNKVIRRPPPIKNPLLERSATYLARKIRSGELRSEDVVISFIERVNAVNAYFNTVVQDRFPAALKEARDVDELIASKTKTVEQLEFETPFLGVPVTIKESCALKGNI
;
A
#
# COMPACT_ATOMS: atom_id res chain seq x y z
N ASP A 1 -40.98 30.90 11.09
CA ASP A 1 -41.78 29.88 10.42
C ASP A 1 -41.06 28.54 10.37
N GLN A 2 -41.64 27.54 11.02
CA GLN A 2 -41.27 26.14 10.80
C GLN A 2 -41.74 25.72 9.40
N PRO A 3 -40.94 24.95 8.65
CA PRO A 3 -41.38 24.42 7.36
C PRO A 3 -42.63 23.55 7.55
N ASP A 4 -43.58 23.69 6.62
CA ASP A 4 -44.83 22.93 6.63
C ASP A 4 -44.52 21.41 6.71
N PRO A 5 -45.05 20.70 7.74
CA PRO A 5 -44.78 19.28 7.93
C PRO A 5 -45.18 18.42 6.73
N LEU A 6 -46.22 18.79 5.98
CA LEU A 6 -46.60 18.10 4.75
C LEU A 6 -45.54 18.31 3.66
N ALA A 7 -45.09 19.55 3.45
CA ALA A 7 -44.04 19.84 2.48
C ALA A 7 -42.74 19.10 2.82
N MET A 8 -42.38 18.99 4.10
CA MET A 8 -41.23 18.22 4.57
C MET A 8 -41.38 16.72 4.26
N GLU A 9 -42.54 16.13 4.51
CA GLU A 9 -42.81 14.70 4.21
C GLU A 9 -42.73 14.42 2.70
N PHE A 10 -43.29 15.29 1.86
CA PHE A 10 -43.20 15.19 0.41
C PHE A 10 -41.76 15.30 -0.09
N LEU A 11 -40.98 16.25 0.42
CA LEU A 11 -39.57 16.42 0.06
C LEU A 11 -38.74 15.19 0.43
N LEU A 12 -38.94 14.61 1.60
CA LEU A 12 -38.25 13.40 2.03
C LEU A 12 -38.59 12.20 1.14
N ARG A 13 -39.87 12.04 0.78
CA ARG A 13 -40.31 10.97 -0.14
C ARG A 13 -39.76 11.15 -1.55
N LEU A 14 -39.74 12.39 -2.05
CA LEU A 14 -39.15 12.71 -3.36
C LEU A 14 -37.65 12.42 -3.37
N PHE A 15 -36.93 12.84 -2.34
CA PHE A 15 -35.49 12.56 -2.19
C PHE A 15 -35.22 11.05 -2.15
N GLY A 16 -35.98 10.29 -1.38
CA GLY A 16 -35.87 8.83 -1.33
C GLY A 16 -36.16 8.18 -2.69
N ALA A 17 -37.20 8.63 -3.40
CA ALA A 17 -37.51 8.15 -4.75
C ALA A 17 -36.37 8.43 -5.74
N VAL A 18 -35.79 9.63 -5.70
CA VAL A 18 -34.62 10.00 -6.52
C VAL A 18 -33.42 9.14 -6.19
N GLN A 19 -33.13 8.89 -4.90
CA GLN A 19 -32.02 8.02 -4.49
C GLN A 19 -32.20 6.57 -4.99
N LEU A 20 -33.43 6.03 -4.92
CA LEU A 20 -33.74 4.69 -5.45
C LEU A 20 -33.57 4.64 -6.97
N LEU A 21 -34.02 5.67 -7.68
CA LEU A 21 -33.93 5.76 -9.14
C LEU A 21 -32.45 5.86 -9.58
N LEU A 22 -31.67 6.71 -8.90
CA LEU A 22 -30.23 6.81 -9.10
C LEU A 22 -29.52 5.47 -8.83
N HIS A 23 -29.87 4.77 -7.74
CA HIS A 23 -29.29 3.46 -7.45
C HIS A 23 -29.60 2.43 -8.56
N TRP A 24 -30.84 2.42 -9.07
CA TRP A 24 -31.27 1.50 -10.12
C TRP A 24 -30.59 1.77 -11.46
N ILE A 25 -30.21 3.03 -11.75
CA ILE A 25 -29.47 3.41 -12.96
C ILE A 25 -27.95 3.19 -12.80
N ILE A 26 -27.38 3.63 -11.67
CA ILE A 26 -25.93 3.62 -11.43
C ILE A 26 -25.41 2.19 -11.24
N THR A 27 -26.13 1.35 -10.51
CA THR A 27 -25.69 -0.03 -10.19
C THR A 27 -25.47 -0.90 -11.43
N PRO A 28 -26.38 -0.98 -12.44
CA PRO A 28 -26.12 -1.74 -13.65
C PRO A 28 -24.96 -1.12 -14.47
N LEU A 29 -24.84 0.21 -14.52
CA LEU A 29 -23.73 0.88 -15.22
C LEU A 29 -22.37 0.56 -14.57
N ILE A 30 -22.27 0.66 -13.24
CA ILE A 30 -21.07 0.28 -12.48
C ILE A 30 -20.78 -1.20 -12.63
N SER A 31 -21.79 -2.07 -12.49
CA SER A 31 -21.57 -3.52 -12.59
C SER A 31 -21.12 -3.94 -13.99
N LEU A 32 -21.62 -3.34 -15.07
CA LEU A 32 -21.13 -3.57 -16.43
C LEU A 32 -19.69 -3.08 -16.61
N TRP A 33 -19.35 -1.91 -16.05
CA TRP A 33 -17.98 -1.37 -16.09
C TRP A 33 -16.98 -2.21 -15.28
N VAL A 34 -17.38 -2.65 -14.08
CA VAL A 34 -16.57 -3.53 -13.22
C VAL A 34 -16.46 -4.93 -13.81
N ARG A 35 -17.52 -5.49 -14.40
CA ARG A 35 -17.51 -6.83 -15.01
C ARG A 35 -16.49 -6.96 -16.15
N ASN A 36 -16.23 -5.88 -16.90
CA ASN A 36 -15.15 -5.83 -17.89
C ASN A 36 -13.74 -5.75 -17.29
N LYS A 37 -13.60 -5.44 -16.01
CA LYS A 37 -12.32 -5.49 -15.27
C LYS A 37 -12.12 -6.80 -14.51
N VAL A 38 -13.13 -7.67 -14.45
CA VAL A 38 -13.13 -8.86 -13.60
C VAL A 38 -12.39 -10.02 -14.28
N ILE A 39 -11.32 -10.46 -13.60
CA ILE A 39 -10.40 -11.60 -13.84
C ILE A 39 -9.26 -11.31 -14.82
N ARG A 40 -8.30 -10.49 -14.36
CA ARG A 40 -6.91 -10.71 -14.76
C ARG A 40 -6.18 -11.35 -13.58
N ARG A 41 -5.52 -12.50 -13.81
CA ARG A 41 -4.64 -13.10 -12.78
C ARG A 41 -3.38 -12.25 -12.71
N PRO A 42 -2.90 -11.87 -11.51
CA PRO A 42 -1.64 -11.15 -11.41
C PRO A 42 -0.51 -12.04 -11.98
N PRO A 43 0.57 -11.45 -12.50
CA PRO A 43 1.76 -12.22 -12.85
C PRO A 43 2.26 -13.00 -11.61
N PRO A 44 2.81 -14.22 -11.80
CA PRO A 44 3.37 -14.99 -10.71
C PRO A 44 4.54 -14.26 -10.06
N ILE A 45 4.84 -14.64 -8.81
CA ILE A 45 6.02 -14.14 -8.10
C ILE A 45 7.26 -14.74 -8.77
N LYS A 46 8.20 -13.89 -9.20
CA LYS A 46 9.45 -14.31 -9.85
C LYS A 46 10.66 -14.20 -8.92
N ASN A 47 10.64 -13.25 -7.99
CA ASN A 47 11.73 -13.00 -7.06
C ASN A 47 11.47 -13.73 -5.74
N PRO A 48 12.30 -14.74 -5.36
CA PRO A 48 12.12 -15.49 -4.11
C PRO A 48 12.22 -14.64 -2.84
N LEU A 49 12.83 -13.45 -2.90
CA LEU A 49 12.90 -12.53 -1.74
C LEU A 49 11.50 -12.09 -1.28
N LEU A 50 10.55 -12.00 -2.21
CA LEU A 50 9.16 -11.61 -1.93
C LEU A 50 8.39 -12.66 -1.12
N GLU A 51 8.93 -13.88 -1.01
CA GLU A 51 8.35 -15.00 -0.27
C GLU A 51 9.05 -15.22 1.08
N ARG A 52 10.01 -14.37 1.45
CA ARG A 52 10.74 -14.46 2.73
C ARG A 52 10.08 -13.63 3.82
N SER A 53 10.24 -14.07 5.06
CA SER A 53 9.76 -13.32 6.22
C SER A 53 10.59 -12.05 6.45
N ALA A 54 9.97 -11.05 7.09
CA ALA A 54 10.64 -9.82 7.51
C ALA A 54 11.87 -10.10 8.39
N THR A 55 11.76 -11.06 9.32
CA THR A 55 12.87 -11.47 10.19
C THR A 55 14.05 -12.08 9.42
N TYR A 56 13.76 -12.87 8.37
CA TYR A 56 14.79 -13.42 7.50
C TYR A 56 15.51 -12.32 6.73
N LEU A 57 14.76 -11.39 6.12
CA LEU A 57 15.31 -10.27 5.36
C LEU A 57 16.16 -9.38 6.27
N ALA A 58 15.65 -8.99 7.44
CA ALA A 58 16.35 -8.14 8.38
C ALA A 58 17.69 -8.76 8.83
N ARG A 59 17.69 -10.06 9.14
CA ARG A 59 18.92 -10.78 9.50
C ARG A 59 19.95 -10.76 8.36
N LYS A 60 19.51 -11.05 7.13
CA LYS A 60 20.39 -11.07 5.95
C LYS A 60 20.93 -9.68 5.58
N ILE A 61 20.14 -8.63 5.80
CA ILE A 61 20.58 -7.24 5.61
C ILE A 61 21.62 -6.87 6.67
N ARG A 62 21.34 -7.13 7.95
CA ARG A 62 22.29 -6.84 9.04
C ARG A 62 23.62 -7.58 8.89
N SER A 63 23.60 -8.82 8.40
CA SER A 63 24.83 -9.59 8.14
C SER A 63 25.58 -9.15 6.88
N GLY A 64 25.02 -8.24 6.08
CA GLY A 64 25.59 -7.78 4.81
C GLY A 64 25.47 -8.79 3.67
N GLU A 65 24.71 -9.88 3.85
CA GLU A 65 24.46 -10.89 2.82
C GLU A 65 23.45 -10.44 1.76
N LEU A 66 22.58 -9.49 2.11
CA LEU A 66 21.65 -8.82 1.20
C LEU A 66 21.74 -7.31 1.35
N ARG A 67 21.64 -6.60 0.23
CA ARG A 67 21.49 -5.15 0.24
C ARG A 67 20.04 -4.76 0.47
N SER A 68 19.82 -3.80 1.35
CA SER A 68 18.52 -3.18 1.61
C SER A 68 17.95 -2.56 0.33
N GLU A 69 18.78 -1.88 -0.48
CA GLU A 69 18.34 -1.29 -1.74
C GLU A 69 17.75 -2.35 -2.69
N ASP A 70 18.44 -3.48 -2.89
CA ASP A 70 18.01 -4.55 -3.80
C ASP A 70 16.69 -5.18 -3.32
N VAL A 71 16.52 -5.35 -2.00
CA VAL A 71 15.27 -5.81 -1.41
C VAL A 71 14.15 -4.81 -1.70
N VAL A 72 14.34 -3.52 -1.41
CA VAL A 72 13.32 -2.49 -1.66
C VAL A 72 12.95 -2.40 -3.14
N ILE A 73 13.92 -2.44 -4.06
CA ILE A 73 13.67 -2.48 -5.51
C ILE A 73 12.77 -3.67 -5.88
N SER A 74 13.06 -4.86 -5.37
CA SER A 74 12.26 -6.06 -5.68
C SER A 74 10.78 -5.92 -5.26
N PHE A 75 10.51 -5.27 -4.13
CA PHE A 75 9.15 -5.01 -3.66
C PHE A 75 8.48 -3.91 -4.50
N ILE A 76 9.18 -2.86 -4.89
CA ILE A 76 8.67 -1.80 -5.78
C ILE A 76 8.28 -2.40 -7.15
N GLU A 77 9.15 -3.21 -7.75
CA GLU A 77 8.86 -3.89 -9.00
C GLU A 77 7.62 -4.77 -8.88
N ARG A 78 7.48 -5.49 -7.75
CA ARG A 78 6.28 -6.30 -7.49
C ARG A 78 5.04 -5.44 -7.42
N VAL A 79 5.07 -4.34 -6.67
CA VAL A 79 3.95 -3.40 -6.54
C VAL A 79 3.56 -2.89 -7.92
N ASN A 80 4.51 -2.40 -8.72
CA ASN A 80 4.23 -1.89 -10.07
C ASN A 80 3.61 -2.96 -10.98
N ALA A 81 4.05 -4.22 -10.87
CA ALA A 81 3.52 -5.33 -11.67
C ALA A 81 2.08 -5.74 -11.29
N VAL A 82 1.63 -5.48 -10.05
CA VAL A 82 0.32 -5.96 -9.57
C VAL A 82 -0.66 -4.89 -9.13
N ASN A 83 -0.24 -3.63 -8.96
CA ASN A 83 -1.13 -2.59 -8.46
C ASN A 83 -2.33 -2.36 -9.39
N ALA A 84 -2.15 -2.49 -10.70
CA ALA A 84 -3.25 -2.41 -11.67
C ALA A 84 -4.33 -3.50 -11.50
N TYR A 85 -4.01 -4.60 -10.81
CA TYR A 85 -4.91 -5.71 -10.54
C TYR A 85 -5.64 -5.55 -9.21
N PHE A 86 -4.94 -5.06 -8.18
CA PHE A 86 -5.45 -5.02 -6.82
C PHE A 86 -5.78 -3.62 -6.30
N ASN A 87 -5.26 -2.57 -6.93
CA ASN A 87 -5.32 -1.18 -6.46
C ASN A 87 -4.92 -1.05 -4.98
N THR A 88 -3.83 -1.72 -4.58
CA THR A 88 -3.37 -1.83 -3.19
C THR A 88 -2.59 -0.62 -2.69
N VAL A 89 -1.93 0.11 -3.59
CA VAL A 89 -1.12 1.30 -3.25
C VAL A 89 -1.79 2.51 -3.87
N VAL A 90 -2.26 3.41 -3.00
CA VAL A 90 -2.92 4.67 -3.38
C VAL A 90 -1.90 5.78 -3.58
N GLN A 91 -0.87 5.82 -2.74
CA GLN A 91 0.22 6.79 -2.80
C GLN A 91 1.54 6.08 -2.50
N ASP A 92 2.56 6.33 -3.32
CA ASP A 92 3.90 5.83 -3.10
C ASP A 92 4.86 6.90 -2.54
N ARG A 93 5.97 6.43 -1.98
CA ARG A 93 7.13 7.24 -1.57
C ARG A 93 8.43 6.57 -2.01
N PHE A 94 8.42 5.91 -3.16
CA PHE A 94 9.51 5.02 -3.59
C PHE A 94 10.89 5.70 -3.62
N PRO A 95 11.05 6.95 -4.10
CA PRO A 95 12.36 7.60 -4.10
C PRO A 95 12.93 7.80 -2.69
N ALA A 96 12.09 8.17 -1.72
CA ALA A 96 12.51 8.33 -0.33
C ALA A 96 12.87 6.99 0.30
N ALA A 97 12.05 5.96 0.08
CA ALA A 97 12.33 4.60 0.56
C ALA A 97 13.65 4.03 -0.01
N LEU A 98 13.94 4.27 -1.29
CA LEU A 98 15.21 3.86 -1.91
C LEU A 98 16.41 4.61 -1.33
N LYS A 99 16.26 5.91 -1.05
CA LYS A 99 17.32 6.67 -0.37
C LYS A 99 17.57 6.10 1.04
N GLU A 100 16.53 5.90 1.83
CA GLU A 100 16.63 5.32 3.17
C GLU A 100 17.27 3.92 3.13
N ALA A 101 16.99 3.13 2.09
CA ALA A 101 17.59 1.81 1.89
C ALA A 101 19.11 1.89 1.59
N ARG A 102 19.55 2.87 0.80
CA ARG A 102 20.99 3.12 0.56
C ARG A 102 21.70 3.59 1.83
N ASP A 103 21.07 4.48 2.61
CA ASP A 103 21.61 4.95 3.88
C ASP A 103 21.83 3.74 4.85
N VAL A 104 20.94 2.74 4.81
CA VAL A 104 21.12 1.47 5.54
C VAL A 104 22.31 0.66 5.01
N ASP A 105 22.43 0.49 3.69
CA ASP A 105 23.56 -0.23 3.10
C ASP A 105 24.91 0.41 3.47
N GLU A 106 24.98 1.74 3.48
CA GLU A 106 26.16 2.50 3.92
C GLU A 106 26.49 2.26 5.40
N LEU A 107 25.47 2.23 6.28
CA LEU A 107 25.63 1.91 7.70
C LEU A 107 26.17 0.47 7.91
N ILE A 108 25.71 -0.50 7.12
CA ILE A 108 26.23 -1.87 7.18
C ILE A 108 27.67 -1.91 6.69
N ALA A 109 27.96 -1.22 5.57
CA ALA A 109 29.30 -1.17 4.99
C ALA A 109 30.33 -0.49 5.91
N SER A 110 29.90 0.51 6.71
CA SER A 110 30.78 1.22 7.64
C SER A 110 31.27 0.35 8.80
N LYS A 111 30.60 -0.79 9.07
CA LYS A 111 30.91 -1.72 10.18
C LYS A 111 31.02 -1.04 11.55
N THR A 112 30.35 0.10 11.72
CA THR A 112 30.40 0.88 12.98
C THR A 112 29.64 0.18 14.12
N LYS A 113 28.69 -0.69 13.79
CA LYS A 113 27.92 -1.50 14.75
C LYS A 113 28.04 -2.98 14.40
N THR A 114 28.02 -3.84 15.42
CA THR A 114 27.98 -5.29 15.21
C THR A 114 26.56 -5.74 14.80
N VAL A 115 26.46 -6.95 14.26
CA VAL A 115 25.16 -7.52 13.86
C VAL A 115 24.21 -7.63 15.07
N GLU A 116 24.74 -7.98 16.24
CA GLU A 116 23.98 -8.13 17.49
C GLU A 116 23.48 -6.78 18.00
N GLN A 117 24.30 -5.73 17.91
CA GLN A 117 23.88 -4.35 18.24
C GLN A 117 22.77 -3.88 17.31
N LEU A 118 22.93 -4.10 16.01
CA LEU A 118 21.92 -3.74 15.02
C LEU A 118 20.62 -4.53 15.21
N GLU A 119 20.71 -5.80 15.62
CA GLU A 119 19.54 -6.63 15.91
C GLU A 119 18.77 -6.12 17.13
N PHE A 120 19.47 -5.72 18.19
CA PHE A 120 18.86 -5.19 19.39
C PHE A 120 18.24 -3.81 19.17
N GLU A 121 18.97 -2.88 18.55
CA GLU A 121 18.54 -1.49 18.38
C GLU A 121 17.55 -1.32 17.21
N THR A 122 17.74 -2.09 16.14
CA THR A 122 17.00 -1.95 14.88
C THR A 122 16.60 -3.34 14.31
N PRO A 123 15.69 -4.06 14.98
CA PRO A 123 15.37 -5.46 14.65
C PRO A 123 14.81 -5.69 13.23
N PHE A 124 14.29 -4.64 12.58
CA PHE A 124 13.79 -4.67 11.19
C PHE A 124 14.56 -3.73 10.26
N LEU A 125 15.83 -3.44 10.55
CA LEU A 125 16.68 -2.58 9.72
C LEU A 125 16.64 -2.99 8.23
N GLY A 126 16.32 -2.03 7.36
CA GLY A 126 16.28 -2.20 5.90
C GLY A 126 15.09 -3.00 5.36
N VAL A 127 14.13 -3.43 6.20
CA VAL A 127 12.95 -4.16 5.72
C VAL A 127 11.89 -3.18 5.19
N PRO A 128 11.40 -3.34 3.95
CA PRO A 128 10.32 -2.50 3.42
C PRO A 128 9.00 -2.75 4.14
N VAL A 129 8.24 -1.67 4.38
CA VAL A 129 6.90 -1.72 4.97
C VAL A 129 5.95 -0.76 4.25
N THR A 130 4.66 -1.04 4.33
CA THR A 130 3.59 -0.15 3.87
C THR A 130 2.80 0.37 5.07
N ILE A 131 2.41 1.64 5.02
CA ILE A 131 1.59 2.27 6.06
C ILE A 131 0.18 2.47 5.51
N LYS A 132 -0.84 2.16 6.32
CA LYS A 132 -2.23 2.44 5.97
C LYS A 132 -2.42 3.95 5.92
N GLU A 133 -3.08 4.45 4.87
CA GLU A 133 -3.32 5.88 4.63
C GLU A 133 -3.92 6.62 5.86
N SER A 134 -4.78 5.94 6.62
CA SER A 134 -5.37 6.50 7.86
C SER A 134 -4.36 6.75 8.99
N CYS A 135 -3.08 6.41 8.81
CA CYS A 135 -2.01 6.62 9.77
C CYS A 135 -1.06 7.70 9.25
N ALA A 136 -0.74 8.68 10.10
CA ALA A 136 0.17 9.75 9.74
C ALA A 136 1.58 9.20 9.45
N LEU A 137 2.21 9.68 8.37
CA LEU A 137 3.59 9.38 8.02
C LEU A 137 4.32 10.68 7.67
N LYS A 138 5.52 10.87 8.22
CA LYS A 138 6.33 12.06 7.97
C LYS A 138 6.69 12.21 6.48
N GLY A 139 6.49 13.41 5.95
CA GLY A 139 6.79 13.73 4.54
C GLY A 139 5.71 13.29 3.55
N ASN A 140 4.56 12.82 4.04
CA ASN A 140 3.34 12.69 3.24
C ASN A 140 2.47 13.94 3.49
N ILE A 141 1.73 14.36 2.46
CA ILE A 141 0.78 15.50 2.49
C ILE A 141 -0.48 15.10 3.24
#